data_AF-A0A6I9HSL1-F1
#
_entry.id   AF-A0A6I9HSL1-F1
#
_cell.length_a   1.000
_cell.length_b   1.000
_cell.length_c   1.000
_cell.angle_alpha   90.00
_cell.angle_beta   90.00
_cell.angle_gamma   90.00
#
_symmetry.space_group_name_H-M   'P 1'
#
loop_
_entity.id
_entity.type
_entity.pdbx_description
1 polymer ?
#
loop_
_entity_poly.entity_id
_entity_poly.type
_entity_poly.pdbx_seq_one_letter_code
_entity_poly.pdbx_strand_id
1 'polypeptide(L)'
;MRSEALLLYFTLLHFAGAGFPEDSEPISISHGNYTRQYPVFVGHKPGRNTTQRHRLDIQLVMVMNRTLYVAARDHIYTVDMDTSHTEEIYFSKKLTWKSRQADVDTCRMKGKHKDECHNFIKVLLKRNEDTLFICGTNAFNPSCRNYKMDTLDYLEEEFSGMARCPYDAKHANVALFAGVML
;
A
#
# COMPACT_ATOMS: atom_id res chain seq x y z
N MET A 1 20.97 48.42 44.85
CA MET A 1 20.92 47.00 45.25
C MET A 1 19.66 46.26 44.79
N ARG A 2 18.44 46.83 44.83
CA ARG A 2 17.20 46.13 44.36
C ARG A 2 17.07 45.96 42.84
N SER A 3 17.62 46.87 42.03
CA SER A 3 17.45 46.84 40.56
C SER A 3 18.35 45.81 39.86
N GLU A 4 19.57 45.62 40.37
CA GLU A 4 20.53 44.62 39.89
C GLU A 4 19.99 43.19 40.02
N ALA A 5 19.28 42.89 41.11
CA ALA A 5 18.70 41.58 41.38
C ALA A 5 17.53 41.24 40.43
N LEU A 6 16.75 42.24 40.01
CA LEU A 6 15.67 42.08 39.02
C LEU A 6 16.23 41.78 37.62
N LEU A 7 17.29 42.49 37.22
CA LEU A 7 18.01 42.22 35.96
C LEU A 7 18.58 40.81 35.92
N LEU A 8 19.22 40.36 37.01
CA LEU A 8 19.71 38.99 37.16
C LEU A 8 18.59 37.95 37.03
N TYR A 9 17.43 38.20 37.64
CA TYR A 9 16.27 37.30 37.56
C TYR A 9 15.69 37.22 36.13
N PHE A 10 15.57 38.35 35.42
CA PHE A 10 15.14 38.37 34.02
C PHE A 10 16.14 37.71 33.08
N THR A 11 17.45 37.86 33.31
CA THR A 11 18.48 37.16 32.54
C THR A 11 18.43 35.65 32.80
N LEU A 12 18.27 35.21 34.06
CA LEU A 12 18.13 33.79 34.40
C LEU A 12 16.85 33.17 33.80
N LEU A 13 15.74 33.93 33.70
CA LEU A 13 14.53 33.49 33.00
C LEU A 13 14.72 33.37 31.48
N HIS A 14 15.51 34.24 30.86
CA HIS A 14 15.88 34.11 29.44
C HIS A 14 16.77 32.88 29.19
N PHE A 15 17.68 32.55 30.12
CA PHE A 15 18.51 31.34 30.03
C PHE A 15 17.79 30.05 30.48
N ALA A 16 16.70 30.16 31.25
CA ALA A 16 15.86 29.03 31.66
C ALA A 16 14.88 28.57 30.57
N GLY A 17 14.88 29.24 29.41
CA GLY A 17 14.19 28.81 28.21
C GLY A 17 14.89 27.64 27.50
N ALA A 18 15.19 26.56 28.22
CA ALA A 18 15.32 25.25 27.56
C ALA A 18 13.90 24.75 27.24
N GLY A 19 13.20 25.49 26.38
CA GLY A 19 11.87 25.14 25.89
C GLY A 19 11.98 23.88 25.04
N PHE A 20 10.96 23.02 25.10
CA PHE A 20 10.81 21.94 24.14
C PHE A 20 10.89 22.54 22.72
N PRO A 21 11.69 21.97 21.79
CA PRO A 21 11.87 22.56 20.47
C PRO A 21 10.54 22.81 19.78
N GLU A 22 10.36 24.02 19.25
CA GLU A 22 9.21 24.35 18.39
C GLU A 22 9.40 23.73 17.00
N ASP A 23 8.29 23.42 16.34
CA ASP A 23 8.31 22.92 14.97
C ASP A 23 8.85 24.01 14.03
N SER A 24 9.82 23.64 13.19
CA SER A 24 10.39 24.56 12.21
C SER A 24 9.46 24.81 11.03
N GLU A 25 9.40 26.05 10.55
CA GLU A 25 8.67 26.39 9.33
C GLU A 25 9.38 25.88 8.05
N PRO A 26 8.63 25.37 7.06
CA PRO A 26 9.21 24.90 5.81
C PRO A 26 9.68 26.06 4.92
N ILE A 27 10.73 25.82 4.13
CA ILE A 27 11.24 26.81 3.15
C ILE A 27 10.22 27.08 2.03
N SER A 28 9.43 26.06 1.64
CA SER A 28 8.47 26.15 0.55
C SER A 28 7.23 25.29 0.80
N ILE A 29 6.05 25.79 0.42
CA ILE A 29 4.77 25.08 0.54
C ILE A 29 4.15 24.90 -0.85
N SER A 30 3.92 23.65 -1.25
CA SER A 30 3.23 23.30 -2.49
C SER A 30 1.74 23.07 -2.24
N HIS A 31 0.89 24.02 -2.62
CA HIS A 31 -0.55 23.93 -2.43
C HIS A 31 -1.24 23.00 -3.44
N GLY A 32 -2.48 22.62 -3.14
CA GLY A 32 -3.32 21.74 -3.98
C GLY A 32 -3.49 22.22 -5.42
N ASN A 33 -3.48 23.53 -5.67
CA ASN A 33 -3.57 24.08 -7.03
C ASN A 33 -2.38 23.64 -7.90
N TYR A 34 -1.20 23.46 -7.30
CA TYR A 34 -0.01 22.97 -7.98
C TYR A 34 0.01 21.43 -8.04
N THR A 35 -0.28 20.74 -6.94
CA THR A 35 -0.15 19.28 -6.87
C THR A 35 -1.24 18.51 -7.63
N ARG A 36 -2.38 19.15 -7.94
CA ARG A 36 -3.47 18.55 -8.74
C ARG A 36 -3.09 18.23 -10.18
N GLN A 37 -2.02 18.83 -10.70
CA GLN A 37 -1.55 18.56 -12.07
C GLN A 37 -0.72 17.29 -12.18
N TYR A 38 -0.35 16.66 -11.05
CA TYR A 38 0.46 15.45 -11.09
C TYR A 38 -0.33 14.26 -11.64
N PRO A 39 0.30 13.38 -12.42
CA PRO A 39 -0.37 12.22 -12.96
C PRO A 39 -0.93 11.29 -11.88
N VAL A 40 -2.14 10.79 -12.08
CA VAL A 40 -2.83 9.96 -11.09
C VAL A 40 -3.17 8.59 -11.66
N PHE A 41 -2.88 7.55 -10.89
CA PHE A 41 -3.35 6.19 -11.15
C PHE A 41 -4.71 5.95 -10.48
N VAL A 42 -5.71 5.58 -11.28
CA VAL A 42 -7.07 5.25 -10.78
C VAL A 42 -7.56 3.87 -11.24
N GLY A 43 -6.68 3.03 -11.81
CA GLY A 43 -7.00 1.66 -12.17
C GLY A 43 -7.71 1.48 -13.52
N HIS A 44 -7.70 2.49 -14.39
CA HIS A 44 -8.25 2.40 -15.73
C HIS A 44 -7.26 1.77 -16.73
N LYS A 45 -7.82 1.20 -17.81
CA LYS A 45 -7.09 0.74 -18.99
C LYS A 45 -7.20 1.80 -20.08
N PRO A 46 -6.18 2.02 -20.93
CA PRO A 46 -6.29 2.95 -22.04
C PRO A 46 -7.48 2.59 -22.94
N GLY A 47 -8.21 3.60 -23.42
CA GLY A 47 -9.34 3.43 -24.35
C GLY A 47 -10.64 2.92 -23.73
N ARG A 48 -10.73 2.72 -22.41
CA ARG A 48 -11.97 2.31 -21.74
C ARG A 48 -12.48 3.41 -20.81
N ASN A 49 -13.42 4.21 -21.30
CA ASN A 49 -14.19 5.16 -20.49
C ASN A 49 -15.22 4.41 -19.63
N THR A 50 -14.77 3.80 -18.53
CA THR A 50 -15.69 3.30 -17.51
C THR A 50 -16.01 4.43 -16.54
N THR A 51 -17.24 4.92 -16.59
CA THR A 51 -17.78 5.93 -15.66
C THR A 51 -18.00 5.37 -14.25
N GLN A 52 -18.02 4.04 -14.10
CA GLN A 52 -18.24 3.38 -12.83
C GLN A 52 -16.92 3.23 -12.05
N ARG A 53 -16.69 4.17 -11.14
CA ARG A 53 -15.52 4.16 -10.24
C ARG A 53 -15.83 3.36 -8.99
N HIS A 54 -15.28 2.15 -8.91
CA HIS A 54 -15.23 1.42 -7.64
C HIS A 54 -13.94 1.78 -6.90
N ARG A 55 -13.99 1.82 -5.56
CA ARG A 55 -12.79 2.02 -4.74
C ARG A 55 -11.81 0.87 -5.01
N LEU A 56 -10.54 1.22 -5.25
CA LEU A 56 -9.49 0.23 -5.49
C LEU A 56 -9.08 -0.49 -4.20
N ASP A 57 -9.16 0.20 -3.06
CA ASP A 57 -8.70 -0.28 -1.76
C ASP A 57 -7.23 -0.76 -1.79
N ILE A 58 -6.36 0.13 -2.27
CA ILE A 58 -4.90 -0.09 -2.39
C ILE A 58 -4.33 -0.43 -1.01
N GLN A 59 -3.51 -1.48 -0.95
CA GLN A 59 -2.88 -1.98 0.26
C GLN A 59 -1.40 -1.65 0.32
N LEU A 60 -0.68 -1.80 -0.79
CA LEU A 60 0.74 -1.52 -0.90
C LEU A 60 1.14 -1.24 -2.35
N VAL A 61 2.26 -0.52 -2.51
CA VAL A 61 2.91 -0.28 -3.79
C VAL A 61 4.37 -0.74 -3.71
N MET A 62 4.86 -1.33 -4.79
CA MET A 62 6.24 -1.81 -4.86
C MET A 62 6.80 -1.63 -6.26
N VAL A 63 8.04 -1.16 -6.35
CA VAL A 63 8.77 -1.08 -7.61
C VAL A 63 9.69 -2.29 -7.70
N MET A 64 9.58 -3.06 -8.78
CA MET A 64 10.49 -4.15 -9.09
C MET A 64 10.96 -3.96 -10.55
N ASN A 65 12.26 -3.78 -10.73
CA ASN A 65 12.84 -3.36 -12.00
C ASN A 65 12.24 -2.00 -12.45
N ARG A 66 11.69 -1.90 -13.68
CA ARG A 66 11.05 -0.69 -14.23
C ARG A 66 9.52 -0.73 -14.15
N THR A 67 8.98 -1.61 -13.31
CA THR A 67 7.54 -1.83 -13.17
C THR A 67 7.07 -1.46 -11.76
N LEU A 68 6.08 -0.59 -11.68
CA LEU A 68 5.35 -0.28 -10.46
C LEU A 68 4.18 -1.26 -10.31
N TYR A 69 4.15 -1.98 -9.19
CA TYR A 69 3.07 -2.88 -8.81
C TYR A 69 2.18 -2.20 -7.77
N VAL A 70 0.87 -2.22 -7.99
CA VAL A 70 -0.14 -1.67 -7.09
C VAL A 70 -1.04 -2.80 -6.63
N ALA A 71 -0.81 -3.28 -5.41
CA ALA A 71 -1.58 -4.35 -4.80
C ALA A 71 -2.78 -3.79 -4.06
N ALA A 72 -3.95 -4.36 -4.32
CA ALA A 72 -5.24 -3.79 -3.92
C ALA A 72 -6.25 -4.90 -3.57
N ARG A 73 -7.54 -4.54 -3.46
CA ARG A 73 -8.61 -5.53 -3.32
C ARG A 73 -8.82 -6.29 -4.62
N ASP A 74 -8.78 -7.61 -4.53
CA ASP A 74 -8.98 -8.61 -5.58
C ASP A 74 -7.99 -8.56 -6.75
N HIS A 75 -7.06 -7.59 -6.76
CA HIS A 75 -6.27 -7.23 -7.93
C HIS A 75 -4.85 -6.80 -7.58
N ILE A 76 -3.95 -7.03 -8.55
CA ILE A 76 -2.67 -6.33 -8.65
C ILE A 76 -2.61 -5.68 -10.02
N TYR A 77 -2.31 -4.39 -10.04
CA TYR A 77 -2.09 -3.63 -11.26
C TYR A 77 -0.60 -3.42 -11.46
N THR A 78 -0.16 -3.44 -12.71
CA THR A 78 1.22 -3.09 -13.06
C THR A 78 1.21 -1.85 -13.94
N VAL A 79 2.15 -0.96 -13.71
CA VAL A 79 2.39 0.25 -14.49
C VAL A 79 3.83 0.18 -14.98
N ASP A 80 4.01 0.32 -16.28
CA ASP A 80 5.33 0.50 -16.88
C ASP A 80 5.76 1.96 -16.66
N MET A 81 6.85 2.15 -15.93
CA MET A 81 7.31 3.47 -15.52
C MET A 81 7.93 4.26 -16.67
N ASP A 82 8.30 3.60 -17.76
CA ASP A 82 9.00 4.23 -18.88
C ASP A 82 8.05 4.76 -19.95
N THR A 83 6.82 4.26 -19.98
CA THR A 83 5.84 4.56 -21.02
C THR A 83 4.68 5.41 -20.51
N SER A 84 4.65 5.72 -19.20
CA SER A 84 3.61 6.53 -18.57
C SER A 84 3.93 8.03 -18.65
N HIS A 85 3.53 8.68 -19.75
CA HIS A 85 3.75 10.11 -19.99
C HIS A 85 2.46 10.93 -20.14
N THR A 86 1.32 10.39 -19.69
CA THR A 86 0.00 11.01 -19.79
C THR A 86 -0.46 11.58 -18.44
N GLU A 87 -1.43 12.50 -18.45
CA GLU A 87 -2.05 13.05 -17.21
C GLU A 87 -2.71 11.96 -16.34
N GLU A 88 -3.23 10.90 -16.96
CA GLU A 88 -3.71 9.72 -16.25
C GLU A 88 -2.69 8.59 -16.39
N ILE A 89 -2.38 7.92 -15.27
CA ILE A 89 -1.53 6.73 -15.27
C ILE A 89 -2.41 5.51 -15.51
N TYR A 90 -2.11 4.77 -16.56
CA TYR A 90 -2.83 3.55 -16.93
C TYR A 90 -2.05 2.29 -16.54
N PHE A 91 -2.77 1.22 -16.18
CA PHE A 91 -2.12 -0.07 -15.99
C PHE A 91 -1.78 -0.74 -17.32
N SER A 92 -0.64 -1.42 -17.38
CA SER A 92 -0.22 -2.25 -18.51
C SER A 92 -0.78 -3.67 -18.40
N LYS A 93 -0.64 -4.31 -17.23
CA LYS A 93 -1.22 -5.65 -16.92
C LYS A 93 -2.00 -5.62 -15.60
N LYS A 94 -2.97 -6.53 -15.48
CA LYS A 94 -3.82 -6.68 -14.29
C LYS A 94 -3.97 -8.15 -13.92
N LEU A 95 -3.53 -8.50 -12.72
CA LEU A 95 -3.81 -9.79 -12.08
C LEU A 95 -5.17 -9.69 -11.37
N THR A 96 -5.98 -10.74 -11.46
CA THR A 96 -7.25 -10.86 -10.73
C THR A 96 -7.24 -12.11 -9.87
N TRP A 97 -7.39 -11.93 -8.57
CA TRP A 97 -7.47 -13.01 -7.59
C TRP A 97 -8.53 -12.68 -6.55
N LYS A 98 -9.77 -13.05 -6.86
CA LYS A 98 -10.92 -12.93 -5.96
C LYS A 98 -11.01 -14.14 -5.03
N SER A 99 -11.58 -13.94 -3.84
CA SER A 99 -12.00 -15.04 -2.98
C SER A 99 -13.07 -15.90 -3.63
N ARG A 100 -13.07 -17.20 -3.30
CA ARG A 100 -14.14 -18.11 -3.73
C ARG A 100 -15.42 -17.77 -2.99
N GLN A 101 -16.58 -18.01 -3.59
CA GLN A 101 -17.86 -17.69 -2.96
C GLN A 101 -18.03 -18.37 -1.59
N ALA A 102 -17.56 -19.62 -1.46
CA ALA A 102 -17.59 -20.35 -0.19
C ALA A 102 -16.78 -19.67 0.93
N ASP A 103 -15.63 -19.07 0.63
CA ASP A 103 -14.83 -18.32 1.60
C ASP A 103 -15.55 -17.02 2.01
N VAL A 104 -16.14 -16.32 1.04
CA VAL A 104 -16.93 -15.10 1.27
C VAL A 104 -18.14 -15.41 2.16
N ASP A 105 -18.86 -16.50 1.87
CA ASP A 105 -20.03 -16.91 2.66
C ASP A 105 -19.60 -17.27 4.09
N THR A 106 -18.50 -18.01 4.24
CA THR A 106 -17.92 -18.34 5.54
C THR A 106 -17.51 -17.09 6.33
N CYS A 107 -16.87 -16.13 5.68
CA CYS A 107 -16.52 -14.85 6.27
C CYS A 107 -17.73 -14.10 6.81
N ARG A 108 -18.82 -14.05 6.02
CA ARG A 108 -20.07 -13.41 6.42
C ARG A 108 -20.80 -14.16 7.53
N MET A 109 -20.79 -15.50 7.50
CA MET A 109 -21.34 -16.33 8.59
C MET A 109 -20.62 -16.08 9.93
N LYS A 110 -19.33 -15.72 9.89
CA LYS A 110 -18.55 -15.30 11.07
C LYS A 110 -18.82 -13.85 11.51
N GLY A 111 -19.80 -13.17 10.91
CA GLY A 111 -20.26 -11.85 11.31
C GLY A 111 -19.44 -10.66 10.76
N LYS A 112 -18.57 -10.88 9.77
CA LYS A 112 -17.79 -9.80 9.13
C LYS A 112 -18.62 -9.00 8.13
N HIS A 113 -18.28 -7.72 7.96
CA HIS A 113 -19.00 -6.86 7.01
C HIS A 113 -18.71 -7.28 5.57
N LYS A 114 -19.70 -7.05 4.69
CA LYS A 114 -19.60 -7.40 3.26
C LYS A 114 -18.33 -6.85 2.62
N ASP A 115 -17.98 -5.59 2.93
CA ASP A 115 -16.83 -4.91 2.36
C ASP A 115 -15.49 -5.44 2.89
N GLU A 116 -15.48 -6.20 3.98
CA GLU A 116 -14.28 -6.82 4.56
C GLU A 116 -14.06 -8.26 4.03
N CYS A 117 -15.12 -8.90 3.50
CA CYS A 117 -15.08 -10.27 2.98
C CYS A 117 -14.62 -10.33 1.52
N HIS A 118 -13.46 -9.76 1.25
CA HIS A 118 -12.78 -9.78 -0.06
C HIS A 118 -11.34 -10.28 0.09
N ASN A 119 -10.66 -10.50 -1.03
CA ASN A 119 -9.24 -10.80 -1.01
C ASN A 119 -8.42 -9.51 -1.11
N PHE A 120 -7.86 -9.04 -0.01
CA PHE A 120 -6.96 -7.88 -0.01
C PHE A 120 -5.52 -8.37 -0.08
N ILE A 121 -4.77 -7.94 -1.09
CA ILE A 121 -3.37 -8.37 -1.27
C ILE A 121 -2.49 -7.65 -0.25
N LYS A 122 -1.84 -8.40 0.64
CA LYS A 122 -1.06 -7.87 1.77
C LYS A 122 0.42 -8.25 1.74
N VAL A 123 0.79 -9.20 0.88
CA VAL A 123 2.17 -9.60 0.63
C VAL A 123 2.38 -9.69 -0.87
N LEU A 124 3.42 -9.02 -1.35
CA LEU A 124 3.88 -9.08 -2.73
C LEU A 124 5.41 -9.02 -2.69
N LEU A 125 6.07 -10.13 -3.02
CA LEU A 125 7.52 -10.24 -2.98
C LEU A 125 8.05 -10.89 -4.26
N LYS A 126 9.23 -10.46 -4.70
CA LYS A 126 10.01 -11.19 -5.71
C LYS A 126 10.65 -12.41 -5.04
N ARG A 127 10.22 -13.61 -5.40
CA ARG A 127 10.76 -14.86 -4.84
C ARG A 127 12.06 -15.27 -5.52
N ASN A 128 12.11 -15.15 -6.84
CA ASN A 128 13.28 -15.38 -7.68
C ASN A 128 13.18 -14.49 -8.93
N GLU A 129 14.02 -14.69 -9.95
CA GLU A 129 14.04 -13.84 -11.15
C GLU A 129 12.69 -13.77 -11.88
N ASP A 130 11.94 -14.88 -11.92
CA ASP A 130 10.74 -15.01 -12.74
C ASP A 130 9.45 -15.22 -11.95
N THR A 131 9.52 -15.28 -10.61
CA THR A 131 8.40 -15.64 -9.75
C THR A 131 8.09 -14.58 -8.70
N LEU A 132 6.81 -14.22 -8.62
CA LEU A 132 6.22 -13.42 -7.56
C LEU A 132 5.56 -14.34 -6.53
N PHE A 133 5.84 -14.09 -5.26
CA PHE A 133 5.13 -14.70 -4.14
C PHE A 133 4.13 -13.69 -3.59
N ILE A 134 2.86 -14.08 -3.56
CA ILE A 134 1.74 -13.17 -3.30
C ILE A 134 0.84 -13.79 -2.26
N CYS A 135 0.47 -13.04 -1.22
CA CYS A 135 -0.55 -13.46 -0.27
C CYS A 135 -1.64 -12.40 -0.13
N GLY A 136 -2.85 -12.87 0.12
CA GLY A 136 -3.98 -12.01 0.43
C GLY A 136 -4.82 -12.54 1.59
N THR A 137 -5.61 -11.65 2.16
CA THR A 137 -6.51 -11.96 3.30
C THR A 137 -7.55 -13.02 2.96
N ASN A 138 -7.89 -13.14 1.67
CA ASN A 138 -8.82 -14.08 1.09
C ASN A 138 -10.09 -14.28 1.96
N ALA A 139 -10.82 -13.19 2.22
CA ALA A 139 -12.02 -13.16 3.04
C ALA A 139 -11.84 -13.80 4.43
N PHE A 140 -10.86 -13.33 5.21
CA PHE A 140 -10.50 -13.90 6.52
C PHE A 140 -10.14 -15.41 6.43
N ASN A 141 -9.55 -15.84 5.32
CA ASN A 141 -8.96 -17.15 5.15
C ASN A 141 -7.63 -17.04 4.38
N PRO A 142 -6.57 -16.46 5.01
CA PRO A 142 -5.35 -16.06 4.32
C PRO A 142 -4.74 -17.17 3.48
N SER A 143 -4.39 -16.82 2.25
CA SER A 143 -3.84 -17.75 1.24
C SER A 143 -2.69 -17.09 0.49
N CYS A 144 -1.75 -17.90 0.02
CA CYS A 144 -0.58 -17.48 -0.73
C CYS A 144 -0.47 -18.26 -2.05
N ARG A 145 0.05 -17.63 -3.10
CA ARG A 145 0.23 -18.22 -4.44
C ARG A 145 1.52 -17.74 -5.08
N ASN A 146 2.06 -18.57 -5.98
CA ASN A 146 3.13 -18.17 -6.88
C ASN A 146 2.55 -17.73 -8.23
N TYR A 147 3.12 -16.66 -8.78
CA TYR A 147 2.76 -16.12 -10.08
C TYR A 147 4.01 -15.87 -10.92
N LYS A 148 3.90 -16.02 -12.24
CA LYS A 148 4.95 -15.58 -13.16
C LYS A 148 5.08 -14.07 -13.15
N MET A 149 6.31 -13.55 -13.09
CA MET A 149 6.57 -12.12 -13.02
C MET A 149 6.28 -11.40 -14.33
N ASP A 150 6.48 -12.06 -15.47
CA ASP A 150 6.29 -11.52 -16.81
C ASP A 150 4.80 -11.50 -17.21
N THR A 151 4.07 -12.60 -17.08
CA THR A 151 2.69 -12.72 -17.55
C THR A 151 1.64 -12.48 -16.46
N LEU A 152 2.03 -12.56 -15.18
CA LEU A 152 1.12 -12.61 -14.04
C LEU A 152 0.22 -13.85 -14.03
N ASP A 153 0.66 -14.94 -14.66
CA ASP A 153 -0.06 -16.22 -14.67
C ASP A 153 0.15 -16.98 -13.36
N TYR A 154 -0.92 -17.63 -12.90
CA TYR A 154 -0.91 -18.47 -11.71
C TYR A 154 -0.13 -19.77 -11.97
N LEU A 155 0.79 -20.13 -11.07
CA LEU A 155 1.64 -21.31 -11.18
C LEU A 155 1.05 -22.57 -10.50
N GLU A 156 -0.26 -22.63 -10.30
CA GLU A 156 -1.01 -23.78 -9.75
C GLU A 156 -0.60 -24.27 -8.35
N GLU A 157 0.16 -23.45 -7.61
CA GLU A 157 0.56 -23.73 -6.25
C GLU A 157 -0.09 -22.74 -5.28
N GLU A 158 -1.04 -23.23 -4.48
CA GLU A 158 -1.71 -22.46 -3.42
C GLU A 158 -1.30 -23.01 -2.05
N PHE A 159 -0.84 -22.12 -1.18
CA PHE A 159 -0.41 -22.46 0.18
C PHE A 159 -1.26 -21.73 1.21
N SER A 160 -1.28 -22.28 2.42
CA SER A 160 -1.81 -21.53 3.56
C SER A 160 -1.05 -20.23 3.76
N GLY A 161 -1.80 -19.14 3.95
CA GLY A 161 -1.29 -17.84 4.36
C GLY A 161 -1.26 -17.65 5.88
N MET A 162 -1.62 -18.67 6.68
CA MET A 162 -1.54 -18.58 8.13
C MET A 162 -0.11 -18.24 8.57
N ALA A 163 0.01 -17.30 9.51
CA ALA A 163 1.28 -16.71 9.97
C ALA A 163 2.13 -15.99 8.90
N ARG A 164 1.71 -15.96 7.63
CA ARG A 164 2.40 -15.26 6.52
C ARG A 164 1.66 -14.00 6.08
N CYS A 165 0.35 -13.99 6.23
CA CYS A 165 -0.54 -12.93 5.80
C CYS A 165 -1.65 -12.71 6.84
N PRO A 166 -2.04 -11.46 7.14
CA PRO A 166 -3.11 -11.19 8.09
C PRO A 166 -4.48 -11.63 7.56
N TYR A 167 -5.40 -11.88 8.48
CA TYR A 167 -6.82 -12.15 8.18
C TYR A 167 -7.58 -10.87 7.83
N ASP A 168 -7.28 -9.77 8.53
CA ASP A 168 -7.91 -8.47 8.35
C ASP A 168 -6.99 -7.55 7.53
N ALA A 169 -7.55 -6.89 6.51
CA ALA A 169 -6.80 -5.97 5.65
C ALA A 169 -6.29 -4.73 6.41
N LYS A 170 -6.94 -4.36 7.51
CA LYS A 170 -6.58 -3.21 8.35
C LYS A 170 -5.34 -3.47 9.20
N HIS A 171 -4.95 -4.73 9.39
CA HIS A 171 -3.77 -5.07 10.17
C HIS A 171 -2.48 -4.80 9.37
N ALA A 172 -1.48 -4.23 10.04
CA ALA A 172 -0.13 -4.13 9.54
C ALA A 172 0.56 -5.51 9.57
N ASN A 173 1.48 -5.74 8.66
CA ASN A 173 2.25 -6.98 8.56
C ASN A 173 3.64 -6.72 8.00
N VAL A 174 4.54 -7.68 8.23
CA VAL A 174 5.88 -7.72 7.64
C VAL A 174 6.03 -9.06 6.93
N ALA A 175 6.64 -9.04 5.76
CA ALA A 175 7.02 -10.24 5.02
C ALA A 175 8.29 -9.92 4.22
N LEU A 176 9.27 -10.81 4.25
CA LEU A 176 10.56 -10.63 3.59
C LEU A 176 11.15 -11.98 3.25
N PHE A 177 11.62 -12.18 2.02
CA PHE A 177 12.48 -13.31 1.73
C PHE A 177 13.93 -13.00 2.12
N ALA A 178 14.54 -13.91 2.89
CA ALA A 178 15.98 -13.96 3.13
C ALA A 178 16.52 -15.29 2.59
N GLY A 179 17.15 -15.24 1.42
CA GLY A 179 17.51 -16.45 0.67
C GLY A 179 16.24 -17.19 0.20
N VAL A 180 16.07 -18.44 0.65
CA VAL A 180 14.89 -19.27 0.33
C VAL A 180 13.80 -19.26 1.40
N MET A 181 14.02 -18.56 2.52
CA MET A 181 13.13 -18.52 3.67
C MET A 181 12.28 -17.25 3.65
N LEU A 182 10.97 -17.41 3.86
CA LEU A 182 10.00 -16.33 4.07
C LEU A 182 9.89 -15.99 5.56
#